data_AF-A0A7J5D5E4-F1
#
_entry.id   AF-A0A7J5D5E4-F1
#
_cell.length_a   1.000
_cell.length_b   1.000
_cell.length_c   1.000
_cell.angle_alpha   90.00
_cell.angle_beta   90.00
_cell.angle_gamma   90.00
#
_symmetry.space_group_name_H-M   'P 1'
#
loop_
_entity.id
_entity.type
_entity.pdbx_description
1 polymer ?
#
loop_
_entity_poly.entity_id
_entity_poly.type
_entity_poly.pdbx_seq_one_letter_code
_entity_poly.pdbx_strand_id
1 'polypeptide(L)'
;MWGSAPSGVDVTYGSDSDNRQGSGLPMTKTLTLDDDAMYYSISAQLMGGGDINCSVTVNGETKKGHASGGYNICMAQLNGGLLGGWS
;
A
#
# COMPACT_ATOMS: atom_id res chain seq x y z
N MET A 1 -3.62 -4.10 -4.54
CA MET A 1 -4.65 -4.43 -3.55
C MET A 1 -5.78 -5.20 -4.19
N TRP A 2 -6.37 -6.12 -3.44
CA TRP A 2 -7.47 -6.99 -3.88
C TRP A 2 -8.33 -7.41 -2.70
N GLY A 3 -9.50 -7.99 -2.97
CA GLY A 3 -10.47 -8.41 -1.96
C GLY A 3 -11.84 -7.78 -2.21
N SER A 4 -12.64 -7.63 -1.15
CA SER A 4 -13.99 -7.08 -1.20
C SER A 4 -14.17 -6.00 -0.13
N ALA A 5 -14.68 -4.85 -0.55
CA ALA A 5 -15.07 -3.76 0.35
C ALA A 5 -16.32 -3.06 -0.23
N PRO A 6 -17.53 -3.57 0.06
CA PRO A 6 -18.77 -3.03 -0.50
C PRO A 6 -18.99 -1.55 -0.20
N SER A 7 -18.50 -1.08 0.95
CA SER A 7 -18.56 0.35 1.34
C SER A 7 -17.40 1.18 0.80
N GLY A 8 -16.48 0.59 0.03
CA GLY A 8 -15.31 1.26 -0.51
C GLY A 8 -14.07 1.18 0.38
N VAL A 9 -12.96 1.68 -0.18
CA VAL A 9 -11.67 1.83 0.49
C VAL A 9 -11.08 3.19 0.17
N ASP A 10 -10.51 3.83 1.19
CA ASP A 10 -9.70 5.03 1.05
C ASP A 10 -8.22 4.62 1.14
N VAL A 11 -7.45 4.97 0.11
CA VAL A 11 -6.09 4.44 -0.08
C VAL A 11 -5.10 5.58 -0.18
N THR A 12 -4.07 5.54 0.65
CA THR A 12 -2.86 6.36 0.47
C THR A 12 -1.70 5.43 0.12
N TYR A 13 -0.92 5.80 -0.89
CA TYR A 13 0.23 5.02 -1.34
C TYR A 13 1.34 5.93 -1.87
N GLY A 14 2.58 5.45 -1.82
CA GLY A 14 3.73 6.19 -2.34
C GLY A 14 4.98 6.00 -1.50
N SER A 15 5.92 6.95 -1.61
CA SER A 15 7.16 6.96 -0.83
C SER A 15 7.03 7.78 0.45
N ASP A 16 8.12 7.89 1.21
CA ASP A 16 8.23 8.79 2.36
C ASP A 16 8.11 10.28 2.01
N SER A 17 8.38 10.65 0.76
CA SER A 17 8.33 12.02 0.23
C SER A 17 7.18 12.30 -0.75
N ASP A 18 6.49 11.26 -1.24
CA ASP A 18 5.40 11.36 -2.21
C ASP A 18 4.19 10.53 -1.76
N ASN A 19 3.10 11.21 -1.38
CA ASN A 19 1.85 10.57 -0.94
C ASN A 19 0.74 10.80 -1.97
N ARG A 20 0.23 9.71 -2.54
CA ARG A 20 -0.82 9.71 -3.56
C ARG A 20 -2.09 9.07 -3.03
N GLN A 21 -3.22 9.53 -3.55
CA GLN A 21 -4.54 9.02 -3.18
C GLN A 21 -5.06 8.03 -4.21
N GLY A 22 -5.77 7.02 -3.73
CA GLY A 22 -6.46 6.01 -4.53
C GLY A 22 -7.73 5.55 -3.85
N SER A 23 -8.59 4.87 -4.60
CA SER A 23 -9.81 4.27 -4.10
C SER A 23 -10.24 3.11 -5.01
N GLY A 24 -11.15 2.29 -4.50
CA GLY A 24 -11.71 1.14 -5.23
C GLY A 24 -10.83 -0.10 -5.24
N LEU A 25 -11.45 -1.22 -5.64
CA LEU A 25 -10.82 -2.54 -5.72
C LEU A 25 -11.24 -3.25 -7.02
N PRO A 26 -10.35 -4.02 -7.67
CA PRO A 26 -8.92 -4.12 -7.37
C PRO A 26 -8.17 -2.84 -7.77
N MET A 27 -7.01 -2.60 -7.15
CA MET A 27 -6.16 -1.46 -7.45
C MET A 27 -4.71 -1.91 -7.62
N THR A 28 -4.12 -1.57 -8.77
CA THR A 28 -2.70 -1.76 -9.07
C THR A 28 -2.14 -0.43 -9.55
N LYS A 29 -1.01 -0.01 -8.98
CA LYS A 29 -0.29 1.20 -9.36
C LYS A 29 1.20 0.89 -9.46
N THR A 30 1.85 1.54 -10.42
CA THR A 30 3.30 1.48 -10.61
C THR A 30 3.84 2.88 -10.46
N LEU A 31 4.90 3.04 -9.69
CA LEU A 31 5.63 4.28 -9.51
C LEU A 31 7.03 4.10 -10.07
N THR A 32 7.63 5.19 -10.56
CA THR A 32 9.07 5.21 -10.79
C THR A 32 9.76 5.05 -9.43
N LEU A 33 10.77 4.18 -9.39
CA LEU A 33 11.59 4.00 -8.20
C LEU A 33 12.48 5.23 -8.02
N ASP A 34 12.47 5.77 -6.81
CA ASP A 34 13.32 6.86 -6.36
C ASP A 34 14.39 6.28 -5.43
N ASP A 35 15.65 6.40 -5.85
CA ASP A 35 16.79 5.82 -5.13
C ASP A 35 16.98 6.44 -3.74
N ASP A 36 16.54 7.68 -3.56
CA ASP A 36 16.63 8.42 -2.29
C ASP A 36 15.46 8.10 -1.33
N ALA A 37 14.41 7.40 -1.80
CA ALA A 37 13.26 7.06 -0.96
C ALA A 37 13.64 6.08 0.16
N MET A 38 13.26 6.39 1.39
CA MET A 38 13.53 5.53 2.55
C MET A 38 12.58 4.32 2.60
N TYR A 39 11.36 4.48 2.11
CA TYR A 39 10.37 3.40 2.05
C TYR A 39 9.31 3.66 1.00
N TYR A 40 8.63 2.59 0.57
CA TYR A 40 7.35 2.67 -0.12
C TYR A 40 6.28 2.01 0.72
N SER A 41 5.11 2.62 0.78
CA SER A 41 3.99 2.13 1.57
C SER A 41 2.67 2.19 0.81
N ILE A 42 1.75 1.37 1.28
CA ILE A 42 0.32 1.48 1.00
C ILE A 42 -0.43 1.32 2.32
N SER A 43 -1.38 2.21 2.55
CA SER A 43 -2.36 2.16 3.62
C SER A 43 -3.75 2.25 3.00
N ALA A 44 -4.62 1.31 3.34
CA ALA A 44 -5.98 1.25 2.83
C ALA A 44 -6.97 1.01 3.96
N GLN A 45 -7.80 2.01 4.21
CA GLN A 45 -8.85 1.95 5.21
C GLN A 45 -10.14 1.45 4.58
N LEU A 46 -10.76 0.44 5.18
CA LEU A 46 -12.12 0.04 4.86
C LEU A 46 -13.08 1.15 5.28
N MET A 47 -14.01 1.56 4.41
CA MET A 47 -15.01 2.59 4.74
C MET A 47 -16.32 1.99 5.25
N GLY A 48 -16.21 0.83 5.89
CA GLY A 48 -17.31 -0.03 6.32
C GLY A 48 -16.80 -1.46 6.46
N GLY A 49 -17.68 -2.44 6.23
CA GLY A 49 -17.31 -3.86 6.24
C GLY A 49 -16.50 -4.27 5.01
N GLY A 50 -15.52 -5.15 5.18
CA GLY A 50 -14.79 -5.76 4.08
C GLY A 50 -13.73 -6.78 4.50
N ASP A 51 -13.03 -7.31 3.50
CA ASP A 51 -11.89 -8.19 3.63
C ASP A 51 -10.95 -7.90 2.45
N ILE A 52 -9.81 -7.28 2.74
CA ILE A 52 -8.87 -6.77 1.74
C ILE A 52 -7.45 -7.17 2.04
N ASN A 53 -6.68 -7.31 0.97
CA ASN A 53 -5.25 -7.53 1.00
C ASN A 53 -4.55 -6.41 0.24
N CYS A 54 -3.41 -5.98 0.76
CA CYS A 54 -2.58 -4.94 0.17
C CYS A 54 -1.14 -5.44 0.11
N SER A 55 -0.37 -4.92 -0.85
CA SER A 55 1.03 -5.29 -1.01
C SER A 55 1.82 -4.17 -1.64
N VAL A 56 3.09 -4.10 -1.27
CA VAL A 56 4.12 -3.28 -1.92
C VAL A 56 5.19 -4.22 -2.43
N THR A 57 5.61 -4.02 -3.68
CA THR A 57 6.70 -4.77 -4.30
C THR A 57 7.72 -3.79 -4.85
N VAL A 58 8.99 -3.94 -4.46
CA VAL A 58 10.13 -3.16 -4.95
C VAL A 58 11.29 -4.12 -5.18
N ASN A 59 11.96 -4.03 -6.33
CA ASN A 59 13.09 -4.91 -6.73
C ASN A 59 12.84 -6.42 -6.50
N GLY A 60 11.61 -6.88 -6.69
CA GLY A 60 11.23 -8.28 -6.52
C GLY A 60 10.94 -8.71 -5.06
N GLU A 61 11.28 -7.90 -4.06
CA GLU A 61 10.82 -8.13 -2.69
C GLU A 61 9.37 -7.64 -2.55
N THR A 62 8.54 -8.39 -1.82
CA THR A 62 7.13 -8.05 -1.59
C THR A 62 6.78 -8.10 -0.11
N LYS A 63 6.19 -7.01 0.40
CA LYS A 63 5.52 -6.97 1.70
C LYS A 63 4.01 -6.95 1.49
N LYS A 64 3.29 -7.64 2.38
CA LYS A 64 1.83 -7.79 2.30
C LYS A 64 1.19 -7.41 3.63
N GLY A 65 -0.04 -6.92 3.55
CA GLY A 65 -0.93 -6.69 4.66
C GLY A 65 -2.30 -7.28 4.38
N HIS A 66 -3.08 -7.45 5.43
CA HIS A 66 -4.45 -7.94 5.39
C HIS A 66 -5.29 -7.18 6.41
N ALA A 67 -6.53 -6.87 6.06
CA ALA A 67 -7.51 -6.30 6.97
C ALA A 67 -8.89 -6.85 6.65
N SER A 68 -9.63 -7.25 7.68
CA SER A 68 -11.02 -7.70 7.56
C SER A 68 -11.86 -7.13 8.69
N GLY A 69 -13.18 -7.05 8.50
CA GLY A 69 -14.11 -6.45 9.44
C GLY A 69 -14.51 -5.03 9.06
N GLY A 70 -14.89 -4.22 10.05
CA GLY A 70 -15.37 -2.85 9.85
C GLY A 70 -14.28 -1.82 10.15
N TYR A 71 -14.06 -0.86 9.25
CA TYR A 71 -13.15 0.28 9.46
C TYR A 71 -11.70 -0.08 9.82
N ASN A 72 -11.27 -1.29 9.48
CA ASN A 72 -9.90 -1.73 9.67
C ASN A 72 -8.99 -1.26 8.52
N ILE A 73 -7.69 -1.20 8.80
CA ILE A 73 -6.68 -0.67 7.89
C ILE A 73 -5.75 -1.79 7.43
N CYS A 74 -5.64 -1.96 6.11
CA CYS A 74 -4.60 -2.78 5.51
C CYS A 74 -3.36 -1.93 5.29
N MET A 75 -2.23 -2.32 5.87
CA MET A 75 -0.97 -1.62 5.69
C MET A 75 0.13 -2.58 5.21
N ALA A 76 0.91 -2.14 4.23
CA ALA A 76 2.15 -2.79 3.84
C ALA A 76 3.19 -1.72 3.55
N GLN A 77 4.39 -1.90 4.08
CA GLN A 77 5.53 -1.01 3.85
C GLN A 77 6.77 -1.85 3.58
N LEU A 78 7.56 -1.43 2.60
CA LEU A 78 8.86 -1.98 2.28
C LEU A 78 9.88 -0.86 2.44
N ASN A 79 10.95 -1.11 3.17
CA ASN A 79 12.00 -0.12 3.45
C ASN A 79 13.17 -0.35 2.50
N GLY A 80 13.81 0.73 2.06
CA GLY A 80 15.11 0.66 1.39
C GLY A 80 16.24 0.34 2.37
N GLY A 81 17.47 0.37 1.87
CA GLY A 81 18.68 0.28 2.71
C GLY A 81 18.79 1.43 3.72
N LEU A 82 19.80 1.35 4.60
CA LEU A 82 20.01 2.23 5.77
C LEU A 82 20.01 3.76 5.46
N LEU A 83 20.24 4.16 4.21
CA LEU A 83 20.32 5.56 3.77
C LEU A 83 19.36 5.92 2.61
N GLY A 84 18.40 5.07 2.26
CA GLY A 84 17.72 5.17 0.96
C GLY A 84 18.63 4.57 -0.12
N GLY A 85 18.24 3.43 -0.64
CA GLY A 85 19.08 2.62 -1.51
C GLY A 85 18.38 1.31 -1.80
N TRP A 86 17.92 1.18 -3.04
CA TRP A 86 17.16 0.03 -3.50
C TRP A 86 18.08 -0.83 -4.36
N SER A 87 18.70 -1.85 -3.75
CA SER A 87 19.61 -2.79 -4.42
C SER A 87 18.94 -4.13 -4.71
#